data_AF-A0A2V9AUR7-F1
#
_entry.id   AF-A0A2V9AUR7-F1
#
_cell.length_a   1.000
_cell.length_b   1.000
_cell.length_c   1.000
_cell.angle_alpha   90.00
_cell.angle_beta   90.00
_cell.angle_gamma   90.00
#
_symmetry.space_group_name_H-M   'P 1'
#
loop_
_entity.id
_entity.type
_entity.pdbx_description
1 polymer ?
#
loop_
_entity_poly.entity_id
_entity_poly.type
_entity_poly.pdbx_seq_one_letter_code
_entity_poly.pdbx_strand_id
1 'polypeptide(L)'
;MSSKNRIATTAILLAGCLTAFAATAFAQSSQNQQGGQNQPGQQTNKQQKPAESGSSLDIPSSQPPANAEEDAAVKAFQAMPNTDLQKKIAAGEDFLKKYPESRYRPVVYSALTFDYIQSGKADKAFEIGDKEVALKPDDVQTMAILSQTIPRAINASTPEPEKQLAKAETYGKRALEITPTITKPEGMADQNFNAAKNATLAMAHSGLGLVYFRRGKYNDAIPELEQSVKIDPNPTPDPVNLYVLGMSNQKASHYEEAAAVFTKCAAITSGLQAVCKNGAEEAKKQSSTQLSSPK
;
A
#
# COMPACT_ATOMS: atom_id res chain seq x y z
N MET A 1 -65.92 57.59 7.79
CA MET A 1 -64.85 58.13 6.92
C MET A 1 -63.81 57.02 6.70
N SER A 2 -63.49 56.73 5.43
CA SER A 2 -62.35 55.97 4.85
C SER A 2 -61.93 54.63 5.50
N SER A 3 -62.15 53.41 4.97
CA SER A 3 -61.76 52.77 3.69
C SER A 3 -60.24 52.70 3.43
N LYS A 4 -59.59 51.52 3.53
CA LYS A 4 -59.35 50.56 2.41
C LYS A 4 -58.21 49.54 2.68
N ASN A 5 -58.55 48.29 2.37
CA ASN A 5 -57.76 47.08 2.11
C ASN A 5 -56.44 47.23 1.32
N ARG A 6 -55.57 46.21 1.46
CA ARG A 6 -54.96 45.29 0.44
C ARG A 6 -53.49 44.97 0.81
N ILE A 7 -52.83 43.82 0.56
CA ILE A 7 -53.07 42.49 -0.04
C ILE A 7 -51.87 41.58 0.35
N ALA A 8 -52.14 40.27 0.35
CA ALA A 8 -51.33 39.04 0.42
C ALA A 8 -49.84 38.97 0.00
N THR A 9 -49.11 38.00 0.59
CA THR A 9 -48.28 36.93 -0.07
C THR A 9 -47.72 36.00 1.03
N THR A 10 -48.15 34.75 1.22
CA THR A 10 -47.88 33.46 0.53
C THR A 10 -46.42 32.98 0.57
N ALA A 11 -46.24 31.68 0.92
CA ALA A 11 -45.21 30.74 0.46
C ALA A 11 -43.81 30.82 1.13
N ILE A 12 -43.04 29.77 1.43
CA ILE A 12 -43.01 28.33 1.07
C ILE A 12 -42.16 27.59 2.14
N LEU A 13 -42.62 26.42 2.60
CA LEU A 13 -41.78 25.40 3.26
C LEU A 13 -41.15 24.53 2.17
N LEU A 14 -39.84 24.59 2.01
CA LEU A 14 -39.08 23.74 1.09
C LEU A 14 -38.50 22.55 1.87
N ALA A 15 -39.09 21.39 1.63
CA ALA A 15 -38.48 20.09 1.81
C ALA A 15 -37.54 19.79 0.63
N GLY A 16 -36.38 19.18 0.90
CA GLY A 16 -35.49 18.60 -0.11
C GLY A 16 -34.66 17.49 0.56
N CYS A 17 -35.13 16.25 0.51
CA CYS A 17 -34.70 15.21 -0.43
C CYS A 17 -33.28 14.68 -0.16
N LEU A 18 -33.18 13.74 0.81
CA LEU A 18 -32.16 12.70 0.78
C LEU A 18 -32.57 11.63 -0.23
N THR A 19 -31.77 11.39 -1.26
CA THR A 19 -31.87 10.19 -2.10
C THR A 19 -30.71 9.27 -1.79
N ALA A 20 -31.04 8.13 -1.17
CA ALA A 20 -30.18 6.98 -1.03
C ALA A 20 -30.12 6.22 -2.36
N PHE A 21 -28.93 5.97 -2.89
CA PHE A 21 -28.74 5.01 -3.98
C PHE A 21 -28.61 3.61 -3.37
N ALA A 22 -29.67 2.81 -3.51
CA ALA A 22 -29.65 1.37 -3.28
C ALA A 22 -29.04 0.67 -4.51
N ALA A 23 -28.03 -0.16 -4.27
CA ALA A 23 -27.46 -1.06 -5.28
C ALA A 23 -28.41 -2.24 -5.51
N THR A 24 -28.94 -2.37 -6.72
CA THR A 24 -29.64 -3.57 -7.18
C THR A 24 -28.65 -4.51 -7.86
N ALA A 25 -28.51 -5.71 -7.28
CA ALA A 25 -27.85 -6.84 -7.91
C ALA A 25 -28.73 -7.36 -9.06
N PHE A 26 -28.16 -7.45 -10.27
CA PHE A 26 -28.73 -8.24 -11.35
C PHE A 26 -27.86 -9.47 -11.58
N ALA A 27 -28.40 -10.63 -11.21
CA ALA A 27 -28.01 -11.91 -11.75
C ALA A 27 -28.68 -12.07 -13.11
N GLN A 28 -27.91 -12.34 -14.16
CA GLN A 28 -28.45 -12.89 -15.39
C GLN A 28 -27.62 -14.08 -15.88
N SER A 29 -28.37 -15.13 -16.15
CA SER A 29 -28.03 -16.46 -16.59
C SER A 29 -27.33 -16.48 -17.93
N SER A 30 -26.26 -17.29 -18.00
CA SER A 30 -25.60 -17.75 -19.20
C SER A 30 -26.49 -18.67 -20.04
N GLN A 31 -26.69 -18.33 -21.32
CA GLN A 31 -27.19 -19.26 -22.34
C GLN A 31 -26.14 -19.45 -23.44
N ASN A 32 -25.96 -20.72 -23.79
CA ASN A 32 -25.12 -21.31 -24.84
C ASN A 32 -25.20 -20.58 -26.19
N GLN A 33 -24.03 -20.35 -26.80
CA GLN A 33 -23.82 -20.67 -28.22
C GLN A 33 -22.42 -21.26 -28.43
N GLN A 34 -22.41 -22.48 -28.96
CA GLN A 34 -21.25 -23.19 -29.52
C GLN A 34 -20.95 -22.65 -30.93
N GLY A 35 -19.66 -22.55 -31.27
CA GLY A 35 -19.21 -22.55 -32.66
C GLY A 35 -17.78 -22.05 -32.84
N GLY A 36 -16.87 -22.94 -33.24
CA GLY A 36 -15.68 -22.60 -34.02
C GLY A 36 -14.33 -22.64 -33.29
N GLN A 37 -13.58 -23.71 -33.54
CA GLN A 37 -12.21 -23.98 -33.11
C GLN A 37 -11.21 -22.88 -33.52
N ASN A 38 -10.25 -22.59 -32.63
CA ASN A 38 -8.82 -22.56 -32.95
C ASN A 38 -8.00 -22.51 -31.65
N GLN A 39 -7.33 -23.61 -31.32
CA GLN A 39 -6.21 -23.61 -30.36
C GLN A 39 -5.01 -22.90 -30.99
N PRO A 40 -4.25 -22.15 -30.19
CA PRO A 40 -2.84 -22.50 -30.09
C PRO A 40 -2.32 -22.48 -28.65
N GLY A 41 -1.57 -23.55 -28.32
CA GLY A 41 -0.44 -23.47 -27.40
C GLY A 41 -0.76 -23.35 -25.91
N GLN A 42 -0.74 -24.47 -25.20
CA GLN A 42 -0.45 -24.51 -23.77
C GLN A 42 0.91 -23.85 -23.51
N GLN A 43 0.91 -22.55 -23.19
CA GLN A 43 1.95 -21.98 -22.35
C GLN A 43 1.56 -22.31 -20.92
N THR A 44 2.22 -23.34 -20.40
CA THR A 44 2.29 -23.65 -18.99
C THR A 44 2.65 -22.38 -18.24
N ASN A 45 1.64 -21.79 -17.60
CA ASN A 45 1.79 -20.71 -16.66
C ASN A 45 2.61 -21.28 -15.51
N LYS A 46 3.94 -21.13 -15.59
CA LYS A 46 4.81 -21.30 -14.43
C LYS A 46 4.31 -20.29 -13.42
N GLN A 47 3.55 -20.78 -12.44
CA GLN A 47 3.31 -20.09 -11.19
C GLN A 47 4.67 -19.61 -10.71
N GLN A 48 4.95 -18.33 -10.92
CA GLN A 48 6.02 -17.64 -10.24
C GLN A 48 5.67 -17.77 -8.77
N LYS A 49 6.46 -18.61 -8.10
CA LYS A 49 6.57 -18.70 -6.65
C LYS A 49 6.48 -17.28 -6.10
N PRO A 50 5.55 -16.97 -5.16
CA PRO A 50 5.52 -15.65 -4.55
C PRO A 50 6.92 -15.37 -4.03
N ALA A 51 7.48 -14.22 -4.44
CA ALA A 51 8.80 -13.79 -4.03
C ALA A 51 8.91 -14.03 -2.53
N GLU A 52 9.89 -14.83 -2.11
CA GLU A 52 10.16 -15.13 -0.71
C GLU A 52 10.28 -13.79 0.03
N SER A 53 9.20 -13.42 0.71
CA SER A 53 9.02 -12.17 1.40
C SER A 53 9.77 -12.30 2.72
N GLY A 54 11.09 -12.30 2.64
CA GLY A 54 11.97 -12.70 3.74
C GLY A 54 13.41 -12.27 3.50
N SER A 55 13.61 -11.05 3.00
CA SER A 55 14.92 -10.39 3.05
C SER A 55 14.89 -9.39 4.20
N SER A 56 14.87 -9.89 5.43
CA SER A 56 14.94 -9.03 6.60
C SER A 56 16.37 -8.52 6.77
N LEU A 57 16.52 -7.20 6.79
CA LEU A 57 17.77 -6.53 7.17
C LEU A 57 18.12 -6.78 8.66
N ASP A 58 17.18 -7.33 9.42
CA ASP A 58 17.25 -7.48 10.88
C ASP A 58 17.46 -8.93 11.35
N ILE A 59 18.39 -9.67 10.74
CA ILE A 59 18.94 -10.87 11.38
C ILE A 59 20.31 -10.55 11.97
N PRO A 60 20.42 -10.21 13.27
CA PRO A 60 21.71 -10.12 13.93
C PRO A 60 22.39 -11.50 13.93
N SER A 61 23.66 -11.55 13.51
CA SER A 61 24.49 -12.76 13.50
C SER A 61 24.86 -13.28 14.90
N SER A 62 24.42 -12.62 15.98
CA SER A 62 24.80 -12.91 17.37
C SER A 62 23.65 -13.39 18.27
N GLN A 63 22.46 -13.66 17.75
CA GLN A 63 21.37 -14.16 18.60
C GLN A 63 21.59 -15.62 19.02
N PRO A 64 21.14 -16.03 20.23
CA PRO A 64 21.29 -17.39 20.74
C PRO A 64 20.80 -18.41 19.70
N PRO A 65 21.42 -19.60 19.63
CA PRO A 65 20.97 -20.63 18.71
C PRO A 65 19.50 -20.93 19.03
N ALA A 66 18.63 -20.72 18.04
CA ALA A 66 17.25 -21.13 18.15
C ALA A 66 17.23 -22.62 18.52
N ASN A 67 16.46 -22.97 19.54
CA ASN A 67 16.21 -24.40 19.78
C ASN A 67 15.49 -24.95 18.52
N ALA A 68 15.67 -26.24 18.23
CA ALA A 68 15.10 -26.84 17.02
C ALA A 68 13.58 -26.67 16.90
N GLU A 69 12.90 -26.43 18.04
CA GLU A 69 11.48 -26.18 18.14
C GLU A 69 11.07 -24.79 17.62
N GLU A 70 11.84 -23.75 17.91
CA GLU A 70 11.67 -22.39 17.36
C GLU A 70 11.88 -22.37 15.84
N ASP A 71 12.96 -23.01 15.38
CA ASP A 71 13.25 -23.15 13.96
C ASP A 71 12.12 -23.89 13.21
N ALA A 72 11.58 -24.95 13.81
CA ALA A 72 10.45 -25.68 13.24
C ALA A 72 9.18 -24.82 13.23
N ALA A 73 8.90 -24.07 14.30
CA ALA A 73 7.71 -23.24 14.41
C ALA A 73 7.70 -22.08 13.42
N VAL A 74 8.81 -21.35 13.25
CA VAL A 74 8.89 -20.25 12.28
C VAL A 74 8.77 -20.77 10.84
N LYS A 75 9.40 -21.91 10.53
CA LYS A 75 9.28 -22.54 9.20
C LYS A 75 7.85 -22.98 8.92
N ALA A 76 7.17 -23.56 9.91
CA ALA A 76 5.77 -23.95 9.79
C ALA A 76 4.87 -22.74 9.52
N PHE A 77 5.06 -21.64 10.26
CA PHE A 77 4.34 -20.38 10.04
C PHE A 77 4.58 -19.82 8.63
N GLN A 78 5.84 -19.73 8.19
CA GLN A 78 6.19 -19.20 6.86
C GLN A 78 5.67 -20.05 5.71
N ALA A 79 5.55 -21.37 5.91
CA ALA A 79 5.02 -22.29 4.90
C ALA A 79 3.49 -22.25 4.77
N MET A 80 2.76 -21.59 5.67
CA MET A 80 1.31 -21.53 5.60
C MET A 80 0.84 -20.71 4.39
N PRO A 81 -0.10 -21.23 3.59
CA PRO A 81 -0.62 -20.51 2.44
C PRO A 81 -1.55 -19.39 2.87
N ASN A 82 -1.61 -18.32 2.07
CA ASN A 82 -2.54 -17.21 2.31
C ASN A 82 -4.03 -17.60 2.17
N THR A 83 -4.34 -18.80 1.65
CA THR A 83 -5.72 -19.34 1.62
C THR A 83 -6.26 -19.64 3.02
N ASP A 84 -5.39 -19.89 4.00
CA ASP A 84 -5.74 -20.13 5.41
C ASP A 84 -5.32 -18.94 6.29
N LEU A 85 -5.53 -17.70 5.82
CA LEU A 85 -5.00 -16.48 6.44
C LEU A 85 -5.27 -16.36 7.95
N GLN A 86 -6.46 -16.74 8.42
CA GLN A 86 -6.76 -16.69 9.87
C GLN A 86 -5.94 -17.70 10.68
N LYS A 87 -5.69 -18.90 10.14
CA LYS A 87 -4.82 -19.89 10.80
C LYS A 87 -3.37 -19.43 10.80
N LYS A 88 -2.93 -18.82 9.70
CA LYS A 88 -1.59 -18.24 9.60
C LYS A 88 -1.37 -17.12 10.62
N ILE A 89 -2.32 -16.20 10.75
CA ILE A 89 -2.31 -15.15 11.79
C ILE A 89 -2.22 -15.78 13.18
N ALA A 90 -3.09 -16.76 13.50
CA ALA A 90 -3.07 -17.42 14.79
C ALA A 90 -1.72 -18.11 15.08
N ALA A 91 -1.12 -18.77 14.08
CA ALA A 91 0.20 -19.40 14.23
C ALA A 91 1.31 -18.39 14.50
N GLY A 92 1.28 -17.21 13.87
CA GLY A 92 2.23 -16.13 14.14
C GLY A 92 2.03 -15.51 15.53
N GLU A 93 0.78 -15.29 15.96
CA GLU A 93 0.46 -14.83 17.31
C GLU A 93 0.94 -15.84 18.37
N ASP A 94 0.67 -17.13 18.16
CA ASP A 94 1.11 -18.22 19.05
C ASP A 94 2.64 -18.30 19.11
N PHE A 95 3.33 -18.12 17.99
CA PHE A 95 4.79 -18.05 17.95
C PHE A 95 5.31 -16.92 18.84
N LEU A 96 4.79 -15.70 18.68
CA LEU A 96 5.22 -14.53 19.46
C LEU A 96 4.92 -14.67 20.95
N LYS A 97 3.82 -15.36 21.29
CA LYS A 97 3.47 -15.66 22.68
C LYS A 97 4.40 -16.69 23.30
N LYS A 98 4.74 -17.73 22.54
CA LYS A 98 5.59 -18.83 23.02
C LYS A 98 7.07 -18.44 23.09
N TYR A 99 7.53 -17.61 22.15
CA TYR A 99 8.93 -17.23 22.02
C TYR A 99 9.12 -15.70 21.98
N PRO A 100 8.83 -14.99 23.09
CA PRO A 100 8.86 -13.52 23.15
C PRO A 100 10.25 -12.91 22.87
N GLU A 101 11.31 -13.68 23.14
CA GLU A 101 12.71 -13.30 22.92
C GLU A 101 13.32 -13.96 21.66
N SER A 102 12.50 -14.57 20.80
CA SER A 102 13.01 -15.28 19.63
C SER A 102 13.73 -14.34 18.67
N ARG A 103 14.79 -14.86 18.05
CA ARG A 103 15.48 -14.17 16.95
C ARG A 103 14.60 -13.93 15.72
N TYR A 104 13.55 -14.73 15.55
CA TYR A 104 12.63 -14.63 14.41
C TYR A 104 11.51 -13.62 14.62
N ARG A 105 11.46 -12.98 15.79
CA ARG A 105 10.42 -12.01 16.13
C ARG A 105 10.22 -10.91 15.08
N PRO A 106 11.26 -10.24 14.52
CA PRO A 106 11.08 -9.23 13.49
C PRO A 106 10.38 -9.77 12.23
N VAL A 107 10.79 -10.97 11.79
CA VAL A 107 10.23 -11.63 10.61
C VAL A 107 8.75 -11.98 10.84
N VAL A 108 8.39 -12.46 12.04
CA VAL A 108 7.02 -12.80 12.39
C VAL A 108 6.14 -11.55 12.52
N TYR A 109 6.61 -10.48 13.16
CA TYR A 109 5.88 -9.21 13.23
C TYR A 109 5.65 -8.58 11.85
N SER A 110 6.68 -8.57 10.99
CA SER A 110 6.55 -8.09 9.61
C SER A 110 5.50 -8.89 8.84
N ALA A 111 5.55 -10.23 8.93
CA ALA A 111 4.57 -11.10 8.27
C ALA A 111 3.15 -10.90 8.79
N LEU A 112 2.96 -10.83 10.12
CA LEU A 112 1.66 -10.56 10.73
C LEU A 112 1.10 -9.19 10.31
N THR A 113 1.95 -8.17 10.20
CA THR A 113 1.54 -6.85 9.72
C THR A 113 0.90 -6.96 8.34
N PHE A 114 1.53 -7.67 7.39
CA PHE A 114 0.94 -7.91 6.07
C PHE A 114 -0.32 -8.79 6.12
N ASP A 115 -0.34 -9.82 6.96
CA ASP A 115 -1.48 -10.74 7.07
C ASP A 115 -2.73 -10.05 7.66
N TYR A 116 -2.56 -9.15 8.63
CA TYR A 116 -3.66 -8.33 9.14
C TYR A 116 -4.19 -7.35 8.11
N ILE A 117 -3.31 -6.73 7.31
CA ILE A 117 -3.75 -5.87 6.21
C ILE A 117 -4.56 -6.64 5.18
N GLN A 118 -4.09 -7.83 4.78
CA GLN A 118 -4.81 -8.68 3.85
C GLN A 118 -6.17 -9.15 4.39
N SER A 119 -6.30 -9.32 5.72
CA SER A 119 -7.57 -9.67 6.35
C SER A 119 -8.47 -8.47 6.67
N GLY A 120 -8.09 -7.26 6.25
CA GLY A 120 -8.86 -6.03 6.46
C GLY A 120 -8.79 -5.48 7.88
N LYS A 121 -7.90 -6.00 8.73
CA LYS A 121 -7.72 -5.62 10.13
C LYS A 121 -6.57 -4.63 10.30
N ALA A 122 -6.67 -3.47 9.66
CA ALA A 122 -5.58 -2.48 9.63
C ALA A 122 -5.15 -2.01 11.03
N ASP A 123 -6.08 -1.80 11.96
CA ASP A 123 -5.75 -1.41 13.34
C ASP A 123 -4.85 -2.44 14.03
N LYS A 124 -5.09 -3.74 13.78
CA LYS A 124 -4.26 -4.82 14.33
C LYS A 124 -2.89 -4.86 13.68
N ALA A 125 -2.79 -4.58 12.38
CA ALA A 125 -1.51 -4.45 11.70
C ALA A 125 -0.65 -3.35 12.33
N PHE A 126 -1.26 -2.20 12.66
CA PHE A 126 -0.57 -1.09 13.28
C PHE A 126 -0.15 -1.40 14.72
N GLU A 127 -1.04 -2.02 15.51
CA GLU A 127 -0.74 -2.44 16.89
C GLU A 127 0.47 -3.37 16.95
N ILE A 128 0.51 -4.39 16.08
CA ILE A 128 1.56 -5.41 16.03
C ILE A 128 2.88 -4.83 15.49
N GLY A 129 2.83 -3.99 14.46
CA GLY A 129 4.02 -3.29 13.98
C GLY A 129 4.57 -2.30 15.01
N ASP A 130 3.72 -1.49 15.64
CA ASP A 130 4.12 -0.54 16.70
C ASP A 130 4.78 -1.27 17.87
N LYS A 131 4.28 -2.47 18.21
CA LYS A 131 4.87 -3.32 19.25
C LYS A 131 6.29 -3.75 18.89
N GLU A 132 6.56 -4.14 17.65
CA GLU A 132 7.94 -4.49 17.25
C GLU A 132 8.84 -3.26 17.25
N VAL A 133 8.40 -2.12 16.72
CA VAL A 133 9.21 -0.89 16.74
C VAL A 133 9.52 -0.44 18.18
N ALA A 134 8.60 -0.66 19.13
CA ALA A 134 8.86 -0.40 20.54
C ALA A 134 9.90 -1.37 21.15
N LEU A 135 9.94 -2.63 20.69
CA LEU A 135 10.89 -3.65 21.14
C LEU A 135 12.27 -3.54 20.44
N LYS A 136 12.28 -3.13 19.17
CA LYS A 136 13.45 -2.92 18.32
C LYS A 136 13.29 -1.59 17.56
N PRO A 137 13.73 -0.47 18.15
CA PRO A 137 13.64 0.85 17.52
C PRO A 137 14.49 1.01 16.26
N ASP A 138 15.29 0.01 15.90
CA ASP A 138 16.12 -0.10 14.71
C ASP A 138 15.57 -1.08 13.65
N ASP A 139 14.40 -1.70 13.87
CA ASP A 139 13.71 -2.51 12.85
C ASP A 139 13.17 -1.60 11.73
N VAL A 140 14.05 -1.32 10.77
CA VAL A 140 13.77 -0.45 9.63
C VAL A 140 12.74 -1.06 8.69
N GLN A 141 12.64 -2.39 8.65
CA GLN A 141 11.71 -3.06 7.77
C GLN A 141 10.28 -2.83 8.25
N THR A 142 10.00 -3.09 9.53
CA THR A 142 8.70 -2.85 10.14
C THR A 142 8.33 -1.36 10.07
N MET A 143 9.28 -0.45 10.33
CA MET A 143 9.06 0.99 10.15
C MET A 143 8.66 1.34 8.70
N ALA A 144 9.37 0.81 7.70
CA ALA A 144 9.06 1.07 6.30
C ALA A 144 7.69 0.47 5.88
N ILE A 145 7.34 -0.70 6.39
CA ILE A 145 6.02 -1.33 6.16
C ILE A 145 4.91 -0.45 6.75
N LEU A 146 5.05 0.01 7.99
CA LEU A 146 4.06 0.89 8.63
C LEU A 146 3.95 2.24 7.90
N SER A 147 5.09 2.83 7.53
CA SER A 147 5.16 4.07 6.74
C SER A 147 4.34 3.98 5.45
N GLN A 148 4.47 2.87 4.71
CA GLN A 148 3.73 2.64 3.48
C GLN A 148 2.25 2.31 3.73
N THR A 149 1.97 1.52 4.75
CA THR A 149 0.65 0.88 4.93
C THR A 149 -0.37 1.81 5.57
N ILE A 150 0.04 2.59 6.57
CA ILE A 150 -0.85 3.51 7.28
C ILE A 150 -1.58 4.46 6.31
N PRO A 151 -0.91 5.24 5.43
CA PRO A 151 -1.60 6.16 4.52
C PRO A 151 -2.48 5.45 3.49
N ARG A 152 -2.23 4.16 3.20
CA ARG A 152 -3.08 3.34 2.31
C ARG A 152 -4.38 2.93 2.99
N ALA A 153 -4.35 2.67 4.30
CA ALA A 153 -5.53 2.24 5.05
C ALA A 153 -6.44 3.40 5.47
N ILE A 154 -5.92 4.64 5.54
CA ILE A 154 -6.71 5.82 5.90
C ILE A 154 -7.90 5.98 4.94
N ASN A 155 -9.08 6.08 5.56
CA ASN A 155 -10.37 6.28 4.92
C ASN A 155 -11.23 7.25 5.74
N ALA A 156 -12.45 7.53 5.28
CA ALA A 156 -13.35 8.50 5.91
C ALA A 156 -13.71 8.18 7.37
N SER A 157 -13.63 6.91 7.77
CA SER A 157 -13.93 6.44 9.12
C SER A 157 -12.70 6.32 10.02
N THR A 158 -11.50 6.63 9.52
CA THR A 158 -10.27 6.49 10.31
C THR A 158 -10.23 7.52 11.44
N PRO A 159 -10.07 7.12 12.70
CA PRO A 159 -9.92 8.04 13.81
C PRO A 159 -8.55 8.75 13.74
N GLU A 160 -8.54 10.04 14.05
CA GLU A 160 -7.33 10.88 14.10
C GLU A 160 -6.39 10.66 12.88
N PRO A 161 -6.86 10.81 11.62
CA PRO A 161 -6.09 10.43 10.45
C PRO A 161 -4.76 11.18 10.35
N GLU A 162 -4.71 12.44 10.78
CA GLU A 162 -3.47 13.21 10.81
C GLU A 162 -2.43 12.66 11.79
N LYS A 163 -2.86 12.15 12.95
CA LYS A 163 -1.96 11.50 13.91
C LYS A 163 -1.37 10.21 13.32
N GLN A 164 -2.18 9.45 12.58
CA GLN A 164 -1.71 8.27 11.86
C GLN A 164 -0.72 8.65 10.74
N LEU A 165 -1.00 9.70 9.97
CA LEU A 165 -0.08 10.22 8.95
C LEU A 165 1.25 10.70 9.55
N ALA A 166 1.21 11.41 10.68
CA ALA A 166 2.42 11.85 11.38
C ALA A 166 3.26 10.68 11.90
N LYS A 167 2.60 9.62 12.39
CA LYS A 167 3.27 8.38 12.78
C LYS A 167 3.95 7.70 11.58
N ALA A 168 3.22 7.56 10.47
CA ALA A 168 3.74 6.99 9.23
C ALA A 168 4.95 7.77 8.70
N GLU A 169 4.87 9.11 8.69
CA GLU A 169 5.97 9.99 8.30
C GLU A 169 7.21 9.77 9.18
N THR A 170 7.01 9.66 10.50
CA THR A 170 8.10 9.43 11.46
C THR A 170 8.81 8.12 11.17
N TYR A 171 8.06 7.04 10.94
CA TYR A 171 8.64 5.75 10.57
C TYR A 171 9.36 5.79 9.23
N GLY A 172 8.79 6.44 8.21
CA GLY A 172 9.44 6.61 6.91
C GLY A 172 10.78 7.33 7.01
N LYS A 173 10.81 8.48 7.69
CA LYS A 173 12.05 9.26 7.89
C LYS A 173 13.12 8.46 8.64
N ARG A 174 12.72 7.77 9.70
CA ARG A 174 13.64 6.96 10.51
C ARG A 174 14.18 5.75 9.73
N ALA A 175 13.35 5.09 8.92
CA ALA A 175 13.79 4.02 8.04
C ALA A 175 14.80 4.54 6.99
N LEU A 176 14.56 5.71 6.40
CA LEU A 176 15.51 6.34 5.47
C LEU A 176 16.84 6.74 6.12
N GLU A 177 16.80 7.16 7.39
CA GLU A 177 17.99 7.53 8.15
C GLU A 177 18.86 6.31 8.52
N ILE A 178 18.24 5.25 9.01
CA ILE A 178 18.95 4.09 9.58
C ILE A 178 19.36 3.07 8.50
N THR A 179 18.53 2.84 7.47
CA THR A 179 18.82 1.79 6.46
C THR A 179 20.19 1.93 5.80
N PRO A 180 20.67 3.13 5.43
CA PRO A 180 22.01 3.31 4.88
C PRO A 180 23.14 2.87 5.82
N THR A 181 22.96 3.00 7.14
CA THR A 181 23.98 2.69 8.16
C THR A 181 24.03 1.21 8.54
N ILE A 182 23.03 0.41 8.13
CA ILE A 182 23.02 -1.03 8.40
C ILE A 182 24.24 -1.68 7.73
N THR A 183 24.96 -2.47 8.52
CA THR A 183 26.08 -3.30 8.07
C THR A 183 25.57 -4.62 7.55
N LYS A 184 26.15 -5.10 6.46
CA LYS A 184 25.81 -6.40 5.87
C LYS A 184 26.03 -7.53 6.87
N PRO A 185 25.01 -8.38 7.14
CA PRO A 185 25.20 -9.56 7.97
C PRO A 185 26.23 -10.53 7.38
N GLU A 186 26.99 -11.20 8.24
CA GLU A 186 27.92 -12.25 7.82
C GLU A 186 27.19 -13.38 7.08
N GLY A 187 27.78 -13.89 6.00
CA GLY A 187 27.16 -14.93 5.17
C GLY A 187 26.07 -14.45 4.22
N MET A 188 25.63 -13.19 4.29
CA MET A 188 24.71 -12.62 3.31
C MET A 188 25.44 -12.20 2.03
N ALA A 189 24.91 -12.62 0.87
CA ALA A 189 25.40 -12.18 -0.43
C ALA A 189 25.12 -10.68 -0.64
N ASP A 190 26.06 -9.95 -1.25
CA ASP A 190 25.94 -8.49 -1.46
C ASP A 190 24.69 -8.13 -2.27
N GLN A 191 24.35 -8.94 -3.27
CA GLN A 191 23.14 -8.76 -4.06
C GLN A 191 21.88 -8.82 -3.19
N ASN A 192 21.78 -9.80 -2.29
CA ASN A 192 20.62 -9.96 -1.41
C ASN A 192 20.54 -8.82 -0.41
N PHE A 193 21.68 -8.41 0.15
CA PHE A 193 21.75 -7.28 1.06
C PHE A 193 21.33 -5.96 0.40
N ASN A 194 21.86 -5.68 -0.78
CA ASN A 194 21.52 -4.48 -1.53
C ASN A 194 20.05 -4.49 -1.96
N ALA A 195 19.51 -5.63 -2.38
CA ALA A 195 18.09 -5.77 -2.69
C ALA A 195 17.21 -5.51 -1.46
N ALA A 196 17.59 -6.03 -0.29
CA ALA A 196 16.87 -5.80 0.97
C ALA A 196 16.89 -4.32 1.40
N LYS A 197 18.05 -3.64 1.28
CA LYS A 197 18.18 -2.20 1.52
C LYS A 197 17.29 -1.41 0.57
N ASN A 198 17.36 -1.71 -0.72
CA ASN A 198 16.58 -1.03 -1.73
C ASN A 198 15.06 -1.25 -1.54
N ALA A 199 14.63 -2.46 -1.18
CA ALA A 199 13.22 -2.74 -0.86
C ALA A 199 12.74 -1.90 0.33
N THR A 200 13.54 -1.82 1.39
CA THR A 200 13.21 -1.05 2.60
C THR A 200 13.15 0.45 2.32
N LEU A 201 14.14 0.99 1.61
CA LEU A 201 14.16 2.39 1.17
C LEU A 201 12.99 2.69 0.22
N ALA A 202 12.67 1.79 -0.72
CA ALA A 202 11.55 1.96 -1.64
C ALA A 202 10.22 2.05 -0.89
N MET A 203 9.99 1.21 0.12
CA MET A 203 8.81 1.28 0.99
C MET A 203 8.78 2.57 1.81
N ALA A 204 9.91 3.01 2.37
CA ALA A 204 9.98 4.23 3.14
C ALA A 204 9.66 5.48 2.30
N HIS A 205 10.27 5.60 1.12
CA HIS A 205 9.95 6.65 0.13
C HIS A 205 8.49 6.58 -0.34
N SER A 206 7.96 5.37 -0.60
CA SER A 206 6.53 5.17 -0.91
C SER A 206 5.63 5.72 0.18
N GLY A 207 5.93 5.42 1.44
CA GLY A 207 5.18 5.90 2.59
C GLY A 207 5.19 7.42 2.73
N LEU A 208 6.36 8.06 2.62
CA LEU A 208 6.45 9.52 2.64
C LEU A 208 5.67 10.16 1.50
N GLY A 209 5.82 9.65 0.29
CA GLY A 209 5.07 10.11 -0.87
C GLY A 209 3.55 10.01 -0.69
N LEU A 210 3.08 8.88 -0.15
CA LEU A 210 1.66 8.68 0.18
C LEU A 210 1.18 9.62 1.28
N VAL A 211 1.98 9.86 2.33
CA VAL A 211 1.66 10.81 3.39
C VAL A 211 1.52 12.23 2.84
N TYR A 212 2.50 12.69 2.05
CA TYR A 212 2.46 14.01 1.44
C TYR A 212 1.28 14.17 0.48
N PHE A 213 0.98 13.14 -0.32
CA PHE A 213 -0.21 13.13 -1.17
C PHE A 213 -1.51 13.27 -0.35
N ARG A 214 -1.65 12.51 0.74
CA ARG A 214 -2.83 12.58 1.64
C ARG A 214 -3.01 13.96 2.27
N ARG A 215 -1.91 14.68 2.49
CA ARG A 215 -1.91 16.07 3.00
C ARG A 215 -2.02 17.14 1.90
N GLY A 216 -2.21 16.75 0.63
CA GLY A 216 -2.29 17.69 -0.49
C GLY A 216 -0.95 18.34 -0.86
N LYS A 217 0.17 17.86 -0.32
CA LYS A 217 1.51 18.34 -0.60
C LYS A 217 2.09 17.64 -1.83
N TYR A 218 1.49 17.91 -3.00
CA TYR A 218 1.79 17.15 -4.21
C TYR A 218 3.23 17.31 -4.69
N ASN A 219 3.80 18.51 -4.59
CA ASN A 219 5.20 18.78 -4.96
C ASN A 219 6.19 18.03 -4.06
N ASP A 220 5.85 17.84 -2.77
CA ASP A 220 6.68 17.04 -1.86
C ASP A 220 6.50 15.53 -2.12
N ALA A 221 5.31 15.10 -2.56
CA ALA A 221 5.00 13.70 -2.83
C ALA A 221 5.72 13.14 -4.06
N ILE A 222 5.86 13.95 -5.12
CA ILE A 222 6.47 13.55 -6.39
C ILE A 222 7.88 12.96 -6.23
N PRO A 223 8.87 13.67 -5.65
CA PRO A 223 10.24 13.15 -5.57
C PRO A 223 10.34 11.87 -4.72
N GLU A 224 9.53 11.74 -3.67
CA GLU A 224 9.48 10.54 -2.85
C GLU A 224 8.94 9.33 -3.63
N LEU A 225 7.84 9.50 -4.37
CA LEU A 225 7.26 8.42 -5.17
C LEU A 225 8.15 8.04 -6.36
N GLU A 226 8.81 9.02 -7.00
CA GLU A 226 9.77 8.76 -8.07
C GLU A 226 10.96 7.95 -7.56
N GLN A 227 11.51 8.33 -6.40
CA GLN A 227 12.62 7.60 -5.80
C GLN A 227 12.21 6.18 -5.40
N SER A 228 11.00 6.02 -4.84
CA SER A 228 10.43 4.70 -4.54
C SER A 228 10.39 3.80 -5.77
N VAL A 229 9.80 4.27 -6.88
CA VAL A 229 9.68 3.52 -8.13
C VAL A 229 11.05 3.23 -8.76
N LYS A 230 12.01 4.15 -8.62
CA LYS A 230 13.35 4.02 -9.20
C LYS A 230 14.20 2.94 -8.52
N ILE A 231 14.11 2.83 -7.20
CA ILE A 231 14.97 1.92 -6.42
C ILE A 231 14.29 0.60 -6.05
N ASP A 232 12.99 0.47 -6.30
CA ASP A 232 12.25 -0.78 -6.06
C ASP A 232 12.96 -1.95 -6.77
N PRO A 233 13.39 -3.00 -6.03
CA PRO A 233 14.02 -4.17 -6.65
C PRO A 233 13.02 -5.05 -7.41
N ASN A 234 11.72 -4.80 -7.30
CA ASN A 234 10.71 -5.56 -8.04
C ASN A 234 10.73 -5.21 -9.54
N PRO A 235 10.60 -6.20 -10.43
CA PRO A 235 10.59 -5.95 -11.87
C PRO A 235 9.34 -5.18 -12.34
N THR A 236 8.25 -5.29 -11.57
CA THR A 236 7.00 -4.57 -11.80
C THR A 236 6.78 -3.60 -10.65
N PRO A 237 6.78 -2.28 -10.88
CA PRO A 237 6.54 -1.30 -9.82
C PRO A 237 5.15 -1.45 -9.20
N ASP A 238 5.00 -1.04 -7.94
CA ASP A 238 3.70 -0.99 -7.28
C ASP A 238 2.72 -0.05 -8.03
N PRO A 239 1.58 -0.55 -8.55
CA PRO A 239 0.61 0.26 -9.27
C PRO A 239 -0.01 1.36 -8.40
N VAL A 240 -0.05 1.20 -7.07
CA VAL A 240 -0.50 2.26 -6.15
C VAL A 240 0.47 3.45 -6.18
N ASN A 241 1.77 3.20 -6.17
CA ASN A 241 2.79 4.27 -6.23
C ASN A 241 2.71 5.02 -7.56
N LEU A 242 2.57 4.30 -8.68
CA LEU A 242 2.40 4.93 -9.99
C LEU A 242 1.10 5.73 -10.08
N TYR A 243 -0.02 5.17 -9.60
CA TYR A 243 -1.29 5.90 -9.60
C TYR A 243 -1.20 7.20 -8.79
N VAL A 244 -0.65 7.14 -7.58
CA VAL A 244 -0.52 8.32 -6.71
C VAL A 244 0.50 9.32 -7.26
N LEU A 245 1.56 8.87 -7.92
CA LEU A 245 2.52 9.75 -8.59
C LEU A 245 1.87 10.47 -9.78
N GLY A 246 1.05 9.76 -10.57
CA GLY A 246 0.28 10.36 -11.66
C GLY A 246 -0.70 11.42 -11.14
N MET A 247 -1.44 11.10 -10.07
CA MET A 247 -2.34 12.03 -9.40
C MET A 247 -1.60 13.26 -8.84
N SER A 248 -0.43 13.05 -8.24
CA SER A 248 0.37 14.14 -7.66
C SER A 248 0.87 15.09 -8.75
N ASN A 249 1.42 14.55 -9.85
CA ASN A 249 1.81 15.35 -11.02
C ASN A 249 0.62 16.11 -11.60
N GLN A 250 -0.53 15.46 -11.75
CA GLN A 250 -1.72 16.11 -12.30
C GLN A 250 -2.20 17.27 -11.41
N LYS A 251 -2.19 17.08 -10.09
CA LYS A 251 -2.58 18.11 -9.12
C LYS A 251 -1.55 19.25 -9.00
N ALA A 252 -0.29 18.97 -9.34
CA ALA A 252 0.77 19.97 -9.49
C ALA A 252 0.79 20.65 -10.87
N SER A 253 -0.16 20.32 -11.75
CA SER A 253 -0.21 20.79 -13.15
C SER A 253 1.00 20.36 -14.00
N HIS A 254 1.67 19.25 -13.65
CA HIS A 254 2.65 18.56 -14.48
C HIS A 254 1.93 17.54 -15.38
N TYR A 255 1.16 18.03 -16.34
CA TYR A 255 0.19 17.21 -17.07
C TYR A 255 0.84 16.16 -17.99
N GLU A 256 1.98 16.48 -18.60
CA GLU A 256 2.72 15.55 -19.46
C GLU A 256 3.29 14.38 -18.65
N GLU A 257 3.89 14.68 -17.49
CA GLU A 257 4.40 13.72 -16.53
C GLU A 257 3.28 12.85 -15.98
N ALA A 258 2.14 13.45 -15.61
CA ALA A 258 0.97 12.72 -15.15
C ALA A 258 0.50 11.72 -16.21
N ALA A 259 0.36 12.13 -17.47
CA ALA A 259 -0.03 11.27 -18.57
C ALA A 259 0.94 10.09 -18.77
N ALA A 260 2.25 10.37 -18.71
CA ALA A 260 3.28 9.34 -18.85
C ALA A 260 3.23 8.32 -17.69
N VAL A 261 3.11 8.79 -16.45
CA VAL A 261 3.06 7.93 -15.26
C VAL A 261 1.77 7.11 -15.22
N PHE A 262 0.61 7.70 -15.52
CA PHE A 262 -0.65 6.96 -15.62
C PHE A 262 -0.61 5.90 -16.73
N THR A 263 0.06 6.17 -17.85
CA THR A 263 0.25 5.18 -18.91
C THR A 263 1.05 3.97 -18.40
N LYS A 264 2.11 4.20 -17.62
CA LYS A 264 2.87 3.11 -16.97
C LYS A 264 2.00 2.33 -15.99
N CYS A 265 1.18 3.02 -15.18
CA CYS A 265 0.25 2.36 -14.27
C CYS A 265 -0.78 1.49 -15.02
N ALA A 266 -1.36 2.00 -16.11
CA ALA A 266 -2.37 1.30 -16.91
C ALA A 266 -1.82 0.04 -17.61
N ALA A 267 -0.50 -0.01 -17.85
CA ALA A 267 0.16 -1.19 -18.43
C ALA A 267 0.27 -2.36 -17.43
N ILE A 268 0.04 -2.12 -16.13
CA ILE A 268 0.08 -3.16 -15.10
C ILE A 268 -1.31 -3.75 -14.90
N THR A 269 -1.44 -5.07 -15.12
CA THR A 269 -2.67 -5.82 -14.83
C THR A 269 -2.96 -5.79 -13.33
N SER A 270 -3.81 -4.86 -12.91
CA SER A 270 -4.21 -4.63 -11.52
C SER A 270 -5.61 -4.03 -11.45
N GLY A 271 -6.20 -3.98 -10.26
CA GLY A 271 -7.48 -3.28 -10.03
C GLY A 271 -7.43 -1.77 -10.36
N LEU A 272 -6.23 -1.19 -10.51
CA LEU A 272 -6.03 0.22 -10.86
C LEU A 272 -5.93 0.47 -12.38
N GLN A 273 -5.88 -0.58 -13.21
CA GLN A 273 -5.66 -0.44 -14.65
C GLN A 273 -6.67 0.52 -15.31
N ALA A 274 -7.96 0.36 -15.02
CA ALA A 274 -9.02 1.18 -15.63
C ALA A 274 -8.93 2.65 -15.17
N VAL A 275 -8.72 2.90 -13.87
CA VAL A 275 -8.60 4.28 -13.36
C VAL A 275 -7.33 4.95 -13.87
N CYS A 276 -6.23 4.21 -14.02
CA CYS A 276 -5.01 4.73 -14.61
C CYS A 276 -5.17 5.04 -16.11
N LYS A 277 -5.92 4.23 -16.87
CA LYS A 277 -6.23 4.54 -18.27
C LYS A 277 -7.00 5.86 -18.39
N ASN A 278 -8.05 6.03 -17.58
CA ASN A 278 -8.84 7.26 -17.56
C ASN A 278 -7.99 8.47 -17.13
N GLY A 279 -7.12 8.30 -16.13
CA GLY A 279 -6.19 9.33 -15.67
C GLY A 279 -5.21 9.76 -16.78
N ALA A 280 -4.70 8.81 -17.57
CA ALA A 280 -3.83 9.12 -18.70
C ALA A 280 -4.55 9.92 -19.80
N GLU A 281 -5.79 9.57 -20.11
CA GLU A 281 -6.61 10.28 -21.10
C GLU A 281 -6.92 11.72 -20.66
N GLU A 282 -7.34 11.90 -19.40
CA GLU A 282 -7.61 13.22 -18.84
C GLU A 282 -6.35 14.09 -18.77
N ALA A 283 -5.22 13.54 -18.30
CA ALA A 283 -3.97 14.28 -18.23
C ALA A 283 -3.48 14.76 -19.62
N LYS A 284 -3.65 13.94 -20.67
CA LYS A 284 -3.34 14.33 -22.07
C LYS A 284 -4.25 15.46 -22.59
N LYS A 285 -5.53 15.42 -22.21
CA LYS A 285 -6.45 16.53 -22.52
C LYS A 285 -6.02 17.81 -21.79
N GLN A 286 -5.59 17.71 -20.54
CA GLN A 286 -5.10 18.86 -19.78
C GLN A 286 -3.81 19.42 -20.36
N SER A 287 -2.84 18.59 -20.74
CA SER A 287 -1.58 19.05 -21.34
C SER A 287 -1.77 19.78 -22.68
N SER A 288 -2.87 19.52 -23.40
CA SER A 288 -3.19 20.20 -24.66
C SER A 288 -4.05 21.45 -24.49
N THR A 289 -4.63 21.68 -23.30
CA THR A 289 -5.61 22.76 -23.06
C THR A 289 -5.21 23.72 -21.94
N GLN A 290 -4.22 23.37 -21.12
CA GLN A 290 -3.76 24.12 -19.97
C GLN A 290 -2.23 24.26 -20.00
N LEU A 291 -1.72 25.35 -19.42
CA LEU A 291 -0.28 25.54 -19.26
C LEU A 291 0.23 24.62 -18.14
N SER A 292 1.26 23.84 -18.43
CA SER A 292 1.98 23.08 -17.41
C SER A 292 2.81 24.01 -16.52
N SER A 293 2.89 23.69 -15.23
CA SER A 293 3.79 24.40 -14.32
C SER A 293 5.25 24.01 -14.58
N PRO A 294 6.22 24.93 -14.44
CA PRO A 294 7.64 24.58 -14.44
C PRO A 294 7.97 23.62 -13.30
N LYS A 295 8.92 22.71 -13.57
CA LYS A 295 9.50 21.81 -12.56
C LYS A 295 10.44 22.54 -11.60
#